data_AF-A0A1U8PNF4-F1
#
_entry.id   AF-A0A1U8PNF4-F1
#
_cell.length_a   1.000
_cell.length_b   1.000
_cell.length_c   1.000
_cell.angle_alpha   90.00
_cell.angle_beta   90.00
_cell.angle_gamma   90.00
#
_symmetry.space_group_name_H-M   'P 1'
#
loop_
_entity.id
_entity.type
_entity.pdbx_description
1 polymer ?
#
loop_
_entity_poly.entity_id
_entity_poly.type
_entity_poly.pdbx_seq_one_letter_code
_entity_poly.pdbx_strand_id
1 'polypeptide(L)'
;MAMNVSSACFSVLSCKKPNRIRAVASEDFATTAALKTDTEDKLKLGGSELKVTRLGIGAWSWGDTSYWNNFQWDDQKLKAAKAAFNGSLDCGITFFDTAEVYGSPLALGAENSETLLGRYVSQMHKLSLAYIFFLTQVGCHIFVSGALIGKYKPENPPSGPRGRIYTPEFLTKLQPLLIRIKEIGGNYGKTPTQVVLNWLIAQENVVPIPGAKNAAQAKEFVGALGWRLSNEEVDELRSLASEISPVTGFPVEKL
;
A
#
# COMPACT_ATOMS: atom_id res chain seq x y z
N MET A 1 68.75 -11.63 30.68
CA MET A 1 68.76 -12.05 29.26
C MET A 1 67.47 -11.55 28.65
N ALA A 2 67.57 -10.54 27.79
CA ALA A 2 66.42 -9.96 27.10
C ALA A 2 65.90 -10.92 26.03
N MET A 3 64.60 -10.89 25.76
CA MET A 3 64.07 -10.68 24.41
C MET A 3 62.55 -10.42 24.48
N ASN A 4 62.19 -9.29 23.87
CA ASN A 4 60.86 -8.72 23.74
C ASN A 4 60.45 -8.92 22.28
N VAL A 5 59.31 -9.54 21.98
CA VAL A 5 58.65 -9.38 20.67
C VAL A 5 57.13 -9.47 20.86
N SER A 6 56.50 -8.33 20.56
CA SER A 6 55.07 -8.09 20.38
C SER A 6 54.54 -8.77 19.12
N SER A 7 53.30 -9.27 19.15
CA SER A 7 52.38 -9.18 18.01
C SER A 7 50.94 -9.44 18.45
N ALA A 8 50.18 -8.37 18.55
CA ALA A 8 48.72 -8.40 18.60
C ALA A 8 48.19 -8.72 17.20
N CYS A 9 47.37 -9.76 17.06
CA CYS A 9 46.59 -10.02 15.85
C CYS A 9 45.15 -9.60 16.12
N PHE A 10 44.85 -8.32 15.93
CA PHE A 10 43.48 -7.81 15.83
C PHE A 10 43.03 -7.99 14.38
N SER A 11 42.05 -8.86 14.15
CA SER A 11 41.34 -8.94 12.88
C SER A 11 40.44 -7.70 12.74
N VAL A 12 40.78 -6.83 11.80
CA VAL A 12 39.98 -5.67 11.41
C VAL A 12 38.83 -6.15 10.51
N LEU A 13 37.68 -6.47 11.11
CA LEU A 13 36.41 -6.44 10.37
C LEU A 13 35.87 -5.01 10.42
N SER A 14 36.22 -4.24 9.40
CA SER A 14 35.67 -2.92 9.14
C SER A 14 34.16 -3.02 8.91
N CYS A 15 33.37 -2.80 9.97
CA CYS A 15 31.92 -2.64 9.89
C CYS A 15 31.62 -1.32 9.15
N LYS A 16 31.34 -1.39 7.84
CA LYS A 16 30.84 -0.25 7.08
C LYS A 16 29.43 0.06 7.56
N LYS A 17 29.26 1.22 8.22
CA LYS A 17 27.92 1.79 8.49
C LYS A 17 27.19 1.96 7.15
N PRO A 18 25.91 1.53 7.02
CA PRO A 18 25.14 1.82 5.82
C PRO A 18 24.94 3.33 5.70
N ASN A 19 25.19 3.86 4.50
CA ASN A 19 24.96 5.27 4.20
C ASN A 19 23.48 5.59 4.38
N ARG A 20 23.19 6.50 5.31
CA ARG A 20 21.85 7.01 5.55
C ARG A 20 21.47 7.91 4.37
N ILE A 21 20.71 7.39 3.41
CA ILE A 21 20.19 8.20 2.31
C ILE A 21 19.14 9.14 2.89
N ARG A 22 19.45 10.44 2.87
CA ARG A 22 18.55 11.50 3.32
C ARG A 22 17.55 11.75 2.19
N ALA A 23 16.25 11.76 2.48
CA ALA A 23 15.25 12.20 1.51
C ALA A 23 15.54 13.68 1.16
N VAL A 24 15.72 13.97 -0.12
CA VAL A 24 15.92 15.33 -0.65
C VAL A 24 14.70 15.67 -1.51
N ALA A 25 13.91 16.66 -1.08
CA ALA A 25 12.88 17.26 -1.90
C ALA A 25 13.51 18.43 -2.68
N SER A 26 13.29 18.49 -4.00
CA SER A 26 13.66 19.64 -4.84
C SER A 26 12.43 20.51 -5.12
N GLU A 27 12.60 21.83 -5.07
CA GLU A 27 11.56 22.82 -5.33
C GLU A 27 11.34 23.03 -6.85
N ASP A 28 10.06 23.21 -7.19
CA ASP A 28 9.44 23.74 -8.41
C ASP A 28 9.95 23.31 -9.80
N PHE A 29 9.08 22.70 -10.63
CA PHE A 29 8.62 23.31 -11.90
C PHE A 29 7.53 22.53 -12.67
N ALA A 30 6.97 23.24 -13.65
CA ALA A 30 5.65 23.18 -14.27
C ALA A 30 5.27 22.01 -15.22
N THR A 31 3.99 21.66 -15.06
CA THR A 31 2.89 21.34 -16.00
C THR A 31 3.17 20.73 -17.37
N THR A 32 2.65 19.52 -17.57
CA THR A 32 2.07 19.08 -18.85
C THR A 32 0.77 18.30 -18.54
N ALA A 33 -0.26 18.50 -19.37
CA ALA A 33 -1.65 18.15 -19.14
C ALA A 33 -1.90 16.69 -18.69
N ALA A 34 -2.02 16.50 -17.38
CA ALA A 34 -2.65 15.38 -16.71
C ALA A 34 -3.47 15.97 -15.55
N LEU A 35 -4.64 15.39 -15.27
CA LEU A 35 -5.62 15.81 -14.25
C LEU A 35 -5.07 16.82 -13.22
N LYS A 36 -5.59 18.05 -13.26
CA LYS A 36 -5.34 19.07 -12.23
C LYS A 36 -5.84 18.53 -10.89
N THR A 37 -4.99 17.79 -10.20
CA THR A 37 -4.99 17.77 -8.75
C THR A 37 -4.26 19.04 -8.38
N ASP A 38 -5.02 20.12 -8.25
CA ASP A 38 -4.47 21.39 -7.81
C ASP A 38 -3.72 21.16 -6.49
N THR A 39 -2.71 21.98 -6.25
CA THR A 39 -1.79 21.95 -5.11
C THR A 39 -2.49 21.86 -3.73
N GLU A 40 -3.80 22.10 -3.69
CA GLU A 40 -4.70 21.99 -2.53
C GLU A 40 -5.02 20.55 -2.10
N ASP A 41 -4.85 19.53 -2.95
CA ASP A 41 -5.19 18.14 -2.62
C ASP A 41 -4.04 17.35 -1.96
N LYS A 42 -2.90 17.99 -1.68
CA LYS A 42 -1.77 17.36 -1.00
C LYS A 42 -1.82 17.58 0.52
N LEU A 43 -1.68 16.50 1.27
CA LEU A 43 -1.71 16.48 2.73
C LEU A 43 -0.27 16.46 3.30
N LYS A 44 -0.06 17.22 4.38
CA LYS A 44 1.19 17.18 5.16
C LYS A 44 1.29 15.86 5.91
N LEU A 45 2.41 15.14 5.76
CA LEU A 45 2.63 13.88 6.45
C LEU A 45 3.17 14.10 7.86
N GLY A 46 2.29 13.96 8.86
CA GLY A 46 2.64 14.05 10.27
C GLY A 46 3.42 15.32 10.61
N GLY A 47 4.51 15.18 11.35
CA GLY A 47 5.40 16.29 11.71
C GLY A 47 6.42 16.70 10.63
N SER A 48 6.38 16.10 9.43
CA SER A 48 7.33 16.40 8.35
C SER A 48 6.81 17.50 7.44
N GLU A 49 7.68 18.22 6.73
CA GLU A 49 7.28 19.20 5.70
C GLU A 49 6.85 18.56 4.36
N LEU A 50 6.79 17.23 4.30
CA LEU A 50 6.44 16.51 3.09
C LEU A 50 4.94 16.60 2.81
N LYS A 51 4.61 16.95 1.56
CA LYS A 51 3.25 16.99 1.04
C LYS A 51 3.04 15.87 0.04
N VAL A 52 2.08 14.98 0.31
CA VAL A 52 1.76 13.84 -0.54
C VAL A 52 0.30 13.85 -0.97
N THR A 53 -0.03 13.12 -2.03
CA THR A 53 -1.42 12.84 -2.38
C THR A 53 -2.15 12.14 -1.22
N ARG A 54 -3.44 12.41 -1.06
CA ARG A 54 -4.33 11.74 -0.07
C ARG A 54 -4.53 10.23 -0.32
N LEU A 55 -3.75 9.65 -1.22
CA LEU A 55 -3.73 8.24 -1.59
C LEU A 55 -2.30 7.87 -1.96
N GLY A 56 -1.79 6.77 -1.42
CA GLY A 56 -0.51 6.18 -1.79
C GLY A 56 -0.66 4.77 -2.38
N ILE A 57 0.45 4.08 -2.60
CA ILE A 57 0.48 2.71 -3.15
C ILE A 57 1.38 1.82 -2.30
N GLY A 58 0.84 0.73 -1.76
CA GLY A 58 1.61 -0.28 -1.06
C GLY A 58 2.31 -1.25 -2.02
N ALA A 59 3.63 -1.40 -1.90
CA ALA A 59 4.45 -2.25 -2.77
C ALA A 59 4.65 -3.68 -2.26
N TRP A 60 3.93 -4.14 -1.23
CA TRP A 60 4.13 -5.47 -0.64
C TRP A 60 3.96 -6.62 -1.65
N SER A 61 3.07 -6.47 -2.63
CA SER A 61 2.87 -7.48 -3.67
C SER A 61 3.96 -7.51 -4.74
N TRP A 62 4.85 -6.52 -4.78
CA TRP A 62 5.89 -6.41 -5.79
C TRP A 62 7.12 -7.18 -5.35
N GLY A 63 7.51 -8.17 -6.14
CA GLY A 63 8.66 -9.01 -5.85
C GLY A 63 8.42 -10.08 -4.78
N ASP A 64 7.27 -10.07 -4.11
CA ASP A 64 6.88 -11.12 -3.17
C ASP A 64 6.56 -12.44 -3.89
N THR A 65 7.08 -13.55 -3.37
CA THR A 65 6.65 -14.91 -3.76
C THR A 65 5.84 -15.61 -2.68
N SER A 66 5.89 -15.13 -1.44
CA SER A 66 5.43 -15.88 -0.27
C SER A 66 3.92 -15.78 -0.01
N TYR A 67 3.29 -14.66 -0.39
CA TYR A 67 1.92 -14.35 0.02
C TYR A 67 1.01 -13.94 -1.15
N TRP A 68 1.51 -13.10 -2.06
CA TRP A 68 0.70 -12.44 -3.08
C TRP A 68 0.77 -13.10 -4.45
N ASN A 69 1.84 -13.84 -4.76
CA ASN A 69 2.12 -14.32 -6.11
C ASN A 69 2.30 -15.84 -6.20
N ASN A 70 1.74 -16.62 -5.26
CA ASN A 70 1.67 -18.08 -5.31
C ASN A 70 3.03 -18.74 -5.61
N PHE A 71 4.09 -18.30 -4.92
CA PHE A 71 5.46 -18.79 -5.09
C PHE A 71 6.07 -18.53 -6.48
N GLN A 72 5.51 -17.61 -7.27
CA GLN A 72 5.98 -17.30 -8.61
C GLN A 72 6.15 -15.80 -8.83
N TRP A 73 7.38 -15.36 -9.04
CA TRP A 73 7.72 -14.03 -9.53
C TRP A 73 8.38 -14.18 -10.90
N ASP A 74 7.72 -13.71 -11.95
CA ASP A 74 8.14 -13.87 -13.35
C ASP A 74 8.16 -12.52 -14.08
N ASP A 75 8.68 -12.52 -15.31
CA ASP A 75 8.79 -11.33 -16.14
C ASP A 75 7.44 -10.63 -16.39
N GLN A 76 6.33 -11.39 -16.42
CA GLN A 76 5.00 -10.81 -16.60
C GLN A 76 4.59 -10.02 -15.35
N LYS A 77 4.82 -10.56 -14.16
CA LYS A 77 4.54 -9.88 -12.89
C LYS A 77 5.48 -8.70 -12.65
N LEU A 78 6.75 -8.83 -13.01
CA LEU A 78 7.70 -7.72 -13.00
C LEU A 78 7.24 -6.58 -13.92
N LYS A 79 6.80 -6.91 -15.14
CA LYS A 79 6.25 -5.93 -16.10
C LYS A 79 4.95 -5.31 -15.59
N ALA A 80 4.08 -6.09 -14.95
CA ALA A 80 2.83 -5.61 -14.38
C ALA A 80 3.06 -4.66 -13.19
N ALA A 81 4.02 -4.96 -12.31
CA ALA A 81 4.41 -4.08 -11.21
C ALA A 81 5.01 -2.77 -11.72
N LYS A 82 5.90 -2.82 -12.73
CA LYS A 82 6.40 -1.61 -13.38
C LYS A 82 5.28 -0.80 -14.04
N ALA A 83 4.31 -1.47 -14.67
CA ALA A 83 3.15 -0.79 -15.23
C ALA A 83 2.25 -0.18 -14.15
N ALA A 84 2.11 -0.83 -12.99
CA ALA A 84 1.42 -0.27 -11.83
C ALA A 84 2.10 1.01 -11.35
N PHE A 85 3.42 0.97 -11.16
CA PHE A 85 4.23 2.13 -10.79
C PHE A 85 4.04 3.30 -11.78
N ASN A 86 4.21 3.05 -13.08
CA ASN A 86 4.02 4.07 -14.10
C ASN A 86 2.58 4.61 -14.12
N GLY A 87 1.58 3.72 -14.07
CA GLY A 87 0.17 4.12 -14.05
C GLY A 87 -0.22 4.95 -12.83
N SER A 88 0.40 4.67 -11.67
CA SER A 88 0.27 5.50 -10.46
C SER A 88 0.80 6.91 -10.69
N LEU A 89 1.99 7.05 -11.29
CA LEU A 89 2.58 8.34 -11.61
C LEU A 89 1.76 9.12 -12.66
N ASP A 90 1.28 8.45 -13.70
CA ASP A 90 0.43 9.04 -14.75
C ASP A 90 -0.87 9.61 -14.17
N CYS A 91 -1.31 9.08 -13.03
CA CYS A 91 -2.47 9.56 -12.30
C CYS A 91 -2.14 10.53 -11.16
N GLY A 92 -0.88 10.95 -11.03
CA GLY A 92 -0.43 11.92 -10.02
C GLY A 92 -0.12 11.34 -8.64
N ILE A 93 -0.24 10.03 -8.43
CA ILE A 93 0.14 9.40 -7.16
C ILE A 93 1.66 9.41 -7.03
N THR A 94 2.14 10.02 -5.94
CA THR A 94 3.57 10.27 -5.69
C THR A 94 4.04 9.65 -4.38
N PHE A 95 3.19 8.90 -3.70
CA PHE A 95 3.48 8.26 -2.43
C PHE A 95 3.42 6.75 -2.58
N PHE A 96 4.55 6.09 -2.36
CA PHE A 96 4.68 4.63 -2.39
C PHE A 96 5.15 4.16 -1.01
N ASP A 97 4.57 3.08 -0.51
CA ASP A 97 4.95 2.45 0.75
C ASP A 97 5.67 1.13 0.45
N THR A 98 6.76 0.88 1.17
CA THR A 98 7.56 -0.35 1.03
C THR A 98 8.15 -0.72 2.39
N ALA A 99 8.73 -1.93 2.48
CA ALA A 99 9.44 -2.39 3.65
C ALA A 99 10.58 -3.34 3.26
N GLU A 100 11.64 -3.41 4.07
CA GLU A 100 12.76 -4.35 3.89
C GLU A 100 12.26 -5.82 3.78
N VAL A 101 11.19 -6.14 4.51
CA VAL A 101 10.57 -7.47 4.53
C VAL A 101 9.77 -7.79 3.26
N TYR A 102 9.41 -6.80 2.45
CA TYR A 102 8.61 -7.00 1.23
C TYR A 102 9.49 -7.55 0.10
N GLY A 103 9.21 -8.79 -0.30
CA GLY A 103 10.08 -9.53 -1.20
C GLY A 103 11.38 -9.96 -0.52
N SER A 104 11.27 -10.42 0.74
CA SER A 104 12.42 -10.86 1.54
C SER A 104 13.28 -11.89 0.78
N PRO A 105 14.62 -11.74 0.80
CA PRO A 105 15.53 -12.68 0.14
C PRO A 105 15.51 -14.10 0.75
N LEU A 106 14.89 -14.27 1.93
CA LEU A 106 14.64 -15.58 2.51
C LEU A 106 13.60 -16.39 1.72
N ALA A 107 12.74 -15.72 0.95
CA ALA A 107 11.78 -16.37 0.07
C ALA A 107 12.44 -16.66 -1.30
N LEU A 108 12.49 -17.94 -1.68
CA LEU A 108 13.06 -18.37 -2.95
C LEU A 108 12.37 -17.64 -4.12
N GLY A 109 13.19 -17.06 -5.01
CA GLY A 109 12.74 -16.36 -6.21
C GLY A 109 12.10 -14.99 -5.96
N ALA A 110 12.11 -14.47 -4.73
CA ALA A 110 11.62 -13.12 -4.45
C ALA A 110 12.62 -12.04 -4.89
N GLU A 111 12.10 -10.89 -5.29
CA GLU A 111 12.87 -9.66 -5.47
C GLU A 111 12.45 -8.65 -4.39
N ASN A 112 13.40 -8.01 -3.71
CA ASN A 112 13.07 -7.01 -2.70
C ASN A 112 12.40 -5.77 -3.34
N SER A 113 11.29 -5.32 -2.75
CA SER A 113 10.47 -4.26 -3.34
C SER A 113 11.14 -2.87 -3.31
N GLU A 114 12.03 -2.58 -2.36
CA GLU A 114 12.85 -1.35 -2.36
C GLU A 114 13.79 -1.31 -3.56
N THR A 115 14.39 -2.46 -3.90
CA THR A 115 15.27 -2.61 -5.06
C THR A 115 14.49 -2.40 -6.36
N LEU A 116 13.28 -2.96 -6.45
CA LEU A 116 12.39 -2.75 -7.60
C LEU A 116 12.01 -1.28 -7.76
N LEU A 117 11.55 -0.64 -6.69
CA LEU A 117 11.20 0.78 -6.68
C LEU A 117 12.40 1.66 -7.06
N GLY A 118 13.58 1.41 -6.48
CA GLY A 118 14.81 2.12 -6.81
C GLY A 118 15.17 1.99 -8.30
N ARG A 119 15.04 0.78 -8.87
CA ARG A 119 15.24 0.53 -10.30
C ARG A 119 14.24 1.32 -11.15
N TYR A 120 12.96 1.34 -10.77
CA TYR A 120 11.93 2.06 -11.53
C TYR A 120 12.16 3.57 -11.51
N VAL A 121 12.46 4.13 -10.34
CA VAL A 121 12.79 5.56 -10.18
C VAL A 121 14.04 5.93 -10.97
N SER A 122 15.08 5.10 -10.96
CA SER A 122 16.32 5.37 -11.73
C SER A 122 16.10 5.40 -13.26
N GLN A 123 15.04 4.78 -13.75
CA GLN A 123 14.69 4.72 -15.16
C GLN A 123 13.75 5.86 -15.59
N MET A 124 13.39 6.76 -14.67
CA MET A 124 12.56 7.92 -14.98
C MET A 124 13.41 9.04 -15.58
N HIS A 125 13.01 9.52 -16.76
CA HIS A 125 13.65 10.66 -17.44
C HIS A 125 13.19 12.02 -16.89
N LYS A 126 12.11 12.05 -16.09
CA LYS A 126 11.65 13.21 -15.32
C LYS A 126 11.54 12.78 -13.86
N LEU A 127 12.24 13.48 -12.96
CA LEU A 127 12.10 13.30 -11.51
C LEU A 127 10.73 13.83 -11.06
N SER A 128 9.70 12.99 -11.09
CA SER A 128 8.57 13.17 -10.19
C SER A 128 8.94 12.53 -8.86
N LEU A 129 8.85 13.29 -7.77
CA LEU A 129 9.17 12.81 -6.42
C LEU A 129 8.23 11.64 -6.07
N ALA A 130 8.78 10.41 -6.07
CA ALA A 130 8.15 9.25 -5.47
C ALA A 130 8.69 9.17 -4.03
N TYR A 131 7.86 9.52 -3.05
CA TYR A 131 8.21 9.39 -1.65
C TYR A 131 7.96 7.95 -1.21
N ILE A 132 9.01 7.33 -0.70
CA ILE A 132 8.95 6.01 -0.09
C ILE A 132 8.88 6.21 1.43
N PHE A 133 7.76 5.85 2.05
CA PHE A 133 7.59 5.98 3.50
C PHE A 133 7.22 4.63 4.12
N PHE A 134 7.55 4.48 5.40
CA PHE A 134 7.31 3.28 6.20
C PHE A 134 6.38 3.70 7.33
N LEU A 135 5.15 3.19 7.38
CA LEU A 135 4.28 3.37 8.55
C LEU A 135 3.82 2.04 9.13
N THR A 136 4.10 1.87 10.41
CA THR A 136 3.55 0.88 11.33
C THR A 136 2.02 0.95 11.39
N GLN A 137 1.43 -0.25 11.43
CA GLN A 137 0.00 -0.56 11.38
C GLN A 137 -0.92 0.29 12.26
N VAL A 138 -2.10 0.65 11.73
CA VAL A 138 -3.41 0.43 12.39
C VAL A 138 -4.49 0.23 11.30
N GLY A 139 -5.26 -0.85 11.36
CA GLY A 139 -6.57 -0.97 10.68
C GLY A 139 -6.63 -1.47 9.22
N CYS A 140 -5.50 -1.82 8.59
CA CYS A 140 -5.45 -2.03 7.14
C CYS A 140 -6.00 -3.38 6.63
N HIS A 141 -6.28 -4.36 7.50
CA HIS A 141 -6.41 -5.77 7.08
C HIS A 141 -7.76 -6.17 6.45
N ILE A 142 -8.86 -5.50 6.80
CA ILE A 142 -10.19 -5.87 6.30
C ILE A 142 -10.41 -5.44 4.84
N PHE A 143 -9.76 -4.34 4.43
CA PHE A 143 -9.68 -3.87 3.04
C PHE A 143 -8.76 -4.74 2.19
N VAL A 144 -7.58 -5.07 2.73
CA VAL A 144 -6.43 -5.58 1.96
C VAL A 144 -6.63 -7.00 1.39
N SER A 145 -7.56 -7.79 1.94
CA SER A 145 -7.89 -9.11 1.36
C SER A 145 -9.04 -9.11 0.35
N GLY A 146 -9.70 -7.97 0.12
CA GLY A 146 -10.79 -7.83 -0.84
C GLY A 146 -12.18 -8.22 -0.33
N ALA A 147 -12.36 -8.49 0.96
CA ALA A 147 -13.68 -8.83 1.51
C ALA A 147 -14.68 -7.66 1.37
N LEU A 148 -14.25 -6.43 1.70
CA LEU A 148 -15.08 -5.22 1.61
C LEU A 148 -15.43 -4.76 0.19
N ILE A 149 -14.83 -5.38 -0.83
CA ILE A 149 -15.17 -5.12 -2.24
C ILE A 149 -16.00 -6.28 -2.83
N GLY A 150 -16.52 -7.18 -1.99
CA GLY A 150 -17.41 -8.26 -2.40
C GLY A 150 -16.72 -9.43 -3.10
N LYS A 151 -15.40 -9.59 -2.93
CA LYS A 151 -14.64 -10.70 -3.55
C LYS A 151 -15.08 -12.08 -3.07
N TYR A 152 -15.60 -12.18 -1.84
CA TYR A 152 -16.02 -13.41 -1.20
C TYR A 152 -17.51 -13.37 -0.90
N LYS A 153 -18.17 -14.53 -1.01
CA LYS A 153 -19.58 -14.70 -0.67
C LYS A 153 -19.75 -15.82 0.36
N PRO A 154 -20.81 -15.79 1.20
CA PRO A 154 -21.06 -16.85 2.17
C PRO A 154 -21.12 -18.25 1.54
N GLU A 155 -21.62 -18.36 0.31
CA GLU A 155 -21.76 -19.62 -0.41
C GLU A 155 -20.44 -20.13 -0.99
N ASN A 156 -19.41 -19.26 -1.08
CA ASN A 156 -18.11 -19.58 -1.63
C ASN A 156 -16.99 -18.84 -0.86
N PRO A 157 -16.74 -19.23 0.40
CA PRO A 157 -15.68 -18.64 1.21
C PRO A 157 -14.30 -18.98 0.64
N PRO A 158 -13.26 -18.16 0.89
CA PRO A 158 -11.90 -18.48 0.45
C PRO A 158 -11.36 -19.74 1.10
N SER A 159 -10.52 -20.47 0.38
CA SER A 159 -9.80 -21.64 0.91
C SER A 159 -8.53 -21.25 1.67
N GLY A 160 -7.95 -22.24 2.38
CA GLY A 160 -6.68 -22.09 3.10
C GLY A 160 -6.78 -21.20 4.35
N PRO A 161 -5.66 -20.56 4.78
CA PRO A 161 -5.63 -19.74 5.98
C PRO A 161 -6.66 -18.60 5.99
N ARG A 162 -7.02 -18.07 4.81
CA ARG A 162 -8.04 -17.02 4.67
C ARG A 162 -9.45 -17.51 4.99
N GLY A 163 -9.76 -18.79 4.78
CA GLY A 163 -11.05 -19.37 5.14
C GLY A 163 -11.31 -19.41 6.65
N ARG A 164 -10.26 -19.34 7.47
CA ARG A 164 -10.37 -19.24 8.93
C ARG A 164 -10.78 -17.84 9.40
N ILE A 165 -10.56 -16.83 8.56
CA ILE A 165 -10.85 -15.41 8.82
C ILE A 165 -12.22 -15.06 8.21
N TYR A 166 -12.43 -15.45 6.95
CA TYR A 166 -13.64 -15.15 6.18
C TYR A 166 -14.59 -16.35 6.18
N THR A 167 -15.12 -16.69 7.36
CA THR A 167 -16.11 -17.79 7.49
C THR A 167 -17.44 -17.40 6.84
N PRO A 168 -18.31 -18.37 6.46
CA PRO A 168 -19.64 -18.07 5.95
C PRO A 168 -20.46 -17.16 6.88
N GLU A 169 -20.36 -17.36 8.19
CA GLU A 169 -21.06 -16.57 9.20
C GLU A 169 -20.55 -15.12 9.19
N PHE A 170 -19.23 -14.94 9.14
CA PHE A 170 -18.61 -13.62 9.03
C PHE A 170 -19.05 -12.91 7.75
N LEU A 171 -18.96 -13.60 6.61
CA LEU A 171 -19.36 -13.05 5.30
C LEU A 171 -20.85 -12.73 5.22
N THR A 172 -21.70 -13.46 5.96
CA THR A 172 -23.14 -13.18 6.07
C THR A 172 -23.37 -11.89 6.84
N LYS A 173 -22.72 -11.73 8.00
CA LYS A 173 -22.78 -10.49 8.80
C LYS A 173 -22.21 -9.28 8.06
N LEU A 174 -21.29 -9.51 7.12
CA LEU A 174 -20.70 -8.47 6.29
C LEU A 174 -21.67 -7.94 5.20
N GLN A 175 -22.69 -8.71 4.81
CA GLN A 175 -23.54 -8.38 3.65
C GLN A 175 -24.23 -7.00 3.74
N PRO A 176 -24.82 -6.57 4.87
CA PRO A 176 -25.46 -5.26 4.96
C PRO A 176 -24.50 -4.12 4.60
N LEU A 177 -23.26 -4.18 5.11
CA LEU A 177 -22.22 -3.22 4.79
C LEU A 177 -21.85 -3.25 3.29
N LEU A 178 -21.67 -4.44 2.69
CA LEU A 178 -21.33 -4.57 1.26
C LEU A 178 -22.43 -4.03 0.35
N ILE A 179 -23.69 -4.32 0.69
CA ILE A 179 -24.86 -3.82 -0.04
C ILE A 179 -24.85 -2.29 0.02
N ARG A 180 -24.68 -1.72 1.21
CA ARG A 180 -24.67 -0.26 1.37
C ARG A 180 -23.53 0.42 0.61
N ILE A 181 -22.31 -0.13 0.68
CA ILE A 181 -21.16 0.35 -0.11
C ILE A 181 -21.49 0.35 -1.60
N LYS A 182 -22.15 -0.70 -2.09
CA LYS A 182 -22.51 -0.82 -3.51
C LYS A 182 -23.59 0.19 -3.91
N GLU A 183 -24.58 0.44 -3.07
CA GLU A 183 -25.62 1.44 -3.31
C GLU A 183 -25.04 2.85 -3.38
N ILE A 184 -24.20 3.23 -2.41
CA ILE A 184 -23.47 4.48 -2.42
C ILE A 184 -22.63 4.59 -3.71
N GLY A 185 -21.92 3.53 -4.07
CA GLY A 185 -21.18 3.47 -5.33
C GLY A 185 -22.08 3.75 -6.54
N GLY A 186 -23.26 3.14 -6.59
CA GLY A 186 -24.27 3.40 -7.62
C GLY A 186 -24.68 4.87 -7.72
N ASN A 187 -24.91 5.53 -6.58
CA ASN A 187 -25.33 6.93 -6.53
C ASN A 187 -24.28 7.90 -7.11
N TYR A 188 -22.99 7.61 -6.92
CA TYR A 188 -21.89 8.45 -7.41
C TYR A 188 -21.26 7.95 -8.72
N GLY A 189 -21.72 6.82 -9.27
CA GLY A 189 -21.08 6.18 -10.42
C GLY A 189 -19.67 5.66 -10.11
N LYS A 190 -19.46 5.15 -8.90
CA LYS A 190 -18.17 4.71 -8.34
C LYS A 190 -18.18 3.23 -8.00
N THR A 191 -17.00 2.61 -8.03
CA THR A 191 -16.85 1.20 -7.63
C THR A 191 -16.88 1.06 -6.11
N PRO A 192 -17.23 -0.12 -5.56
CA PRO A 192 -17.10 -0.39 -4.13
C PRO A 192 -15.70 -0.06 -3.60
N THR A 193 -14.64 -0.41 -4.34
CA THR A 193 -13.25 -0.05 -4.02
C THR A 193 -13.09 1.46 -3.82
N GLN A 194 -13.65 2.27 -4.73
CA GLN A 194 -13.52 3.72 -4.68
C GLN A 194 -14.31 4.34 -3.54
N VAL A 195 -15.51 3.84 -3.24
CA VAL A 195 -16.32 4.29 -2.08
C VAL A 195 -15.55 4.04 -0.79
N VAL A 196 -14.99 2.85 -0.67
CA VAL A 196 -14.36 2.40 0.57
C VAL A 196 -13.02 3.15 0.76
N LEU A 197 -12.25 3.39 -0.32
CA LEU A 197 -11.10 4.30 -0.27
C LEU A 197 -11.49 5.75 0.06
N ASN A 198 -12.61 6.25 -0.48
CA ASN A 198 -13.10 7.60 -0.18
C ASN A 198 -13.47 7.75 1.30
N TRP A 199 -14.12 6.73 1.89
CA TRP A 199 -14.43 6.69 3.31
C TRP A 199 -13.18 6.79 4.19
N LEU A 200 -12.08 6.11 3.82
CA LEU A 200 -10.80 6.23 4.51
C LEU A 200 -10.20 7.64 4.38
N ILE A 201 -10.27 8.23 3.19
CA ILE A 201 -9.79 9.59 2.92
C ILE A 201 -10.60 10.64 3.71
N ALA A 202 -11.87 10.36 4.00
CA ALA A 202 -12.74 11.21 4.79
C ALA A 202 -12.38 11.20 6.30
N GLN A 203 -11.63 10.20 6.77
CA GLN A 203 -11.16 10.18 8.15
C GLN A 203 -10.02 11.18 8.35
N GLU A 204 -9.98 11.82 9.51
CA GLU A 204 -8.88 12.72 9.86
C GLU A 204 -7.56 11.94 9.97
N ASN A 205 -6.48 12.50 9.41
CA ASN A 205 -5.12 11.96 9.47
C ASN A 205 -4.91 10.57 8.86
N VAL A 206 -5.81 10.11 7.97
CA VAL A 206 -5.66 8.83 7.27
C VAL A 206 -5.25 9.05 5.81
N VAL A 207 -4.24 8.29 5.37
CA VAL A 207 -3.84 8.20 3.96
C VAL A 207 -3.84 6.72 3.56
N PRO A 208 -4.83 6.24 2.78
CA PRO A 208 -4.85 4.86 2.34
C PRO A 208 -3.70 4.56 1.38
N ILE A 209 -3.12 3.36 1.50
CA ILE A 209 -2.02 2.85 0.68
C ILE A 209 -2.37 1.50 0.04
N PRO A 210 -3.44 1.41 -0.79
CA PRO A 210 -3.83 0.14 -1.39
C PRO A 210 -2.72 -0.46 -2.27
N GLY A 211 -2.61 -1.79 -2.26
CA GLY A 211 -1.66 -2.50 -3.11
C GLY A 211 -2.16 -2.63 -4.55
N ALA A 212 -1.39 -2.12 -5.52
CA ALA A 212 -1.69 -2.23 -6.94
C ALA A 212 -0.76 -3.25 -7.61
N LYS A 213 -1.28 -4.37 -8.13
CA LYS A 213 -0.47 -5.36 -8.86
C LYS A 213 -0.27 -5.01 -10.33
N ASN A 214 -1.10 -4.13 -10.87
CA ASN A 214 -1.07 -3.71 -12.27
C ASN A 214 -1.59 -2.27 -12.43
N ALA A 215 -1.38 -1.71 -13.62
CA ALA A 215 -1.78 -0.35 -13.98
C ALA A 215 -3.29 -0.09 -13.85
N ALA A 216 -4.13 -1.09 -14.16
CA ALA A 216 -5.58 -0.93 -14.09
C ALA A 216 -6.05 -0.71 -12.64
N GLN A 217 -5.48 -1.45 -11.69
CA GLN A 217 -5.76 -1.24 -10.26
C GLN A 217 -5.27 0.13 -9.77
N ALA A 218 -4.05 0.53 -10.16
CA ALA A 218 -3.53 1.86 -9.82
C ALA A 218 -4.48 2.97 -10.32
N LYS A 219 -4.99 2.83 -11.55
CA LYS A 219 -5.96 3.76 -12.13
C LYS A 219 -7.34 3.70 -11.46
N GLU A 220 -7.79 2.51 -11.05
CA GLU A 220 -9.05 2.34 -10.32
C GLU A 220 -9.05 3.14 -9.01
N PHE A 221 -7.96 3.07 -8.25
CA PHE A 221 -7.84 3.72 -6.94
C PHE A 221 -7.94 5.24 -7.02
N VAL A 222 -7.43 5.83 -8.09
CA VAL A 222 -7.49 7.29 -8.35
C VAL A 222 -8.93 7.76 -8.48
N GLY A 223 -9.86 6.90 -8.94
CA GLY A 223 -11.28 7.24 -9.00
C GLY A 223 -11.95 7.47 -7.64
N ALA A 224 -11.26 7.15 -6.53
CA ALA A 224 -11.66 7.52 -5.18
C ALA A 224 -11.42 9.01 -4.86
N LEU A 225 -10.61 9.71 -5.66
CA LEU A 225 -10.31 11.14 -5.53
C LEU A 225 -11.29 12.00 -6.32
N GLY A 226 -11.33 13.30 -6.03
CA GLY A 226 -12.17 14.28 -6.75
C GLY A 226 -13.66 14.29 -6.40
N TRP A 227 -14.07 13.55 -5.36
CA TRP A 227 -15.42 13.56 -4.79
C TRP A 227 -15.35 13.21 -3.30
N ARG A 228 -16.44 13.38 -2.55
CA ARG A 228 -16.51 13.04 -1.13
C ARG A 228 -17.86 12.42 -0.80
N LEU A 229 -17.83 11.41 0.08
CA LEU A 229 -19.02 10.93 0.79
C LEU A 229 -19.59 12.03 1.68
N SER A 230 -20.91 12.02 1.91
CA SER A 230 -21.53 12.88 2.90
C SER A 230 -21.18 12.44 4.32
N ASN A 231 -21.32 13.32 5.31
CA ASN A 231 -21.07 12.97 6.71
C ASN A 231 -22.03 11.85 7.17
N GLU A 232 -23.27 11.89 6.70
CA GLU A 232 -24.28 10.88 6.98
C GLU A 232 -23.87 9.52 6.41
N GLU A 233 -23.37 9.47 5.16
CA GLU A 233 -22.87 8.23 4.55
C GLU A 233 -21.62 7.70 5.27
N VAL A 234 -20.73 8.58 5.73
CA VAL A 234 -19.55 8.20 6.52
C VAL A 234 -19.96 7.55 7.84
N ASP A 235 -20.88 8.18 8.57
CA ASP A 235 -21.36 7.69 9.86
C ASP A 235 -22.20 6.41 9.74
N GLU A 236 -23.00 6.29 8.68
CA GLU A 236 -23.76 5.08 8.38
C GLU A 236 -22.83 3.89 8.13
N LEU A 237 -21.81 4.05 7.28
CA LEU A 237 -20.81 3.01 7.03
C LEU A 237 -20.03 2.64 8.30
N ARG A 238 -19.74 3.62 9.17
CA ARG A 238 -19.11 3.38 10.48
C ARG A 238 -20.02 2.56 11.39
N SER A 239 -21.31 2.91 11.46
CA SER A 239 -22.30 2.19 12.27
C SER A 239 -22.40 0.72 11.84
N LEU A 240 -22.58 0.48 10.54
CA LEU A 240 -22.65 -0.88 9.98
C LEU A 240 -21.35 -1.67 10.24
N ALA A 241 -20.19 -1.02 10.14
CA ALA A 241 -18.91 -1.66 10.43
C ALA A 241 -18.77 -2.05 11.91
N SER A 242 -19.35 -1.27 12.84
CA SER A 242 -19.26 -1.51 14.28
C SER A 242 -20.05 -2.74 14.75
N GLU A 243 -21.05 -3.19 13.97
CA GLU A 243 -21.84 -4.40 14.25
C GLU A 243 -21.07 -5.69 13.91
N ILE A 244 -19.98 -5.59 13.16
CA ILE A 244 -19.18 -6.73 12.73
C ILE A 244 -18.08 -6.98 13.76
N SER A 245 -18.07 -8.18 14.34
CA SER A 245 -17.01 -8.59 15.26
C SER A 245 -15.64 -8.53 14.59
N PRO A 246 -14.63 -7.90 15.22
CA PRO A 246 -13.26 -7.91 14.70
C PRO A 246 -12.78 -9.34 14.52
N VAL A 247 -12.09 -9.62 13.41
CA VAL A 247 -11.40 -10.90 13.29
C VAL A 247 -10.19 -10.85 14.19
N THR A 248 -10.11 -11.78 15.15
CA THR A 248 -8.97 -11.91 16.06
C THR A 248 -8.08 -13.07 15.63
N GLY A 249 -6.77 -12.86 15.59
CA GLY A 249 -5.79 -13.96 15.43
C GLY A 249 -4.93 -13.90 14.17
N PHE A 250 -4.75 -12.72 13.58
CA PHE A 250 -3.80 -12.57 12.49
C PHE A 250 -2.34 -12.53 13.05
N PRO A 251 -1.35 -13.20 12.43
CA PRO A 251 0.00 -13.32 13.00
C PRO A 251 0.73 -12.00 13.29
N VAL A 252 0.28 -10.89 12.69
CA VAL A 252 0.87 -9.55 12.85
C VAL A 252 0.09 -8.64 13.81
N GLU A 253 -1.00 -9.11 14.46
CA GLU A 253 -1.76 -8.31 15.45
C GLU A 253 -1.07 -8.22 16.82
N LYS A 254 -0.04 -9.02 17.07
CA LYS A 254 0.73 -9.06 18.32
C LYS A 254 2.21 -8.68 18.12
N LEU A 255 2.55 -8.06 16.99
CA LEU A 255 3.89 -7.55 16.71
C LEU A 255 4.04 -6.09 17.11
#